data_AF-A0AAW7X6K2-F1
#
_entry.id   AF-A0AAW7X6K2-F1
#
_cell.length_a   1.000
_cell.length_b   1.000
_cell.length_c   1.000
_cell.angle_alpha   90.00
_cell.angle_beta   90.00
_cell.angle_gamma   90.00
#
_symmetry.space_group_name_H-M   'P 1'
#
loop_
_entity.id
_entity.type
_entity.pdbx_description
1 polymer ?
#
loop_
_entity_poly.entity_id
_entity_poly.type
_entity_poly.pdbx_seq_one_letter_code
_entity_poly.pdbx_strand_id
1 'polypeptide(L)'
;MFFVLDNEFEDGELWKLREMLDLLDAKISEVNRLIEKSSDPDSEGLCDRGEYFIGVGFVAIQQYLVETIINTGLSKSEAYNLGPEHSFGGTSVSLISSCANWWKHEPEWWGPRGIPKSGKATFERVSSVTDSHTYQLSNVLATFSEDKALSFIHVIPILEKWREDVYAVSKKA
;
A
#
# COMPACT_ATOMS: atom_id res chain seq x y z
N MET A 1 -12.43 11.90 -4.15
CA MET A 1 -12.48 13.36 -4.30
C MET A 1 -12.70 13.96 -2.92
N PHE A 2 -11.90 14.96 -2.55
CA PHE A 2 -12.03 15.66 -1.28
C PHE A 2 -12.39 17.12 -1.51
N PHE A 3 -12.97 17.75 -0.49
CA PHE A 3 -13.24 19.18 -0.45
C PHE A 3 -12.60 19.79 0.78
N VAL A 4 -12.32 21.09 0.73
CA VAL A 4 -11.82 21.84 1.88
C VAL A 4 -12.88 22.85 2.30
N LEU A 5 -13.41 22.69 3.51
CA LEU A 5 -14.41 23.56 4.14
C LEU A 5 -13.83 24.04 5.46
N ASP A 6 -13.78 25.35 5.70
CA ASP A 6 -13.27 25.95 6.94
C ASP A 6 -11.86 25.45 7.38
N ASN A 7 -10.98 25.19 6.40
CA ASN A 7 -9.65 24.58 6.54
C ASN A 7 -9.63 23.10 6.97
N GLU A 8 -10.76 22.41 6.96
CA GLU A 8 -10.87 20.97 7.19
C GLU A 8 -11.10 20.21 5.87
N PHE A 9 -10.56 19.00 5.79
CA PHE A 9 -10.71 18.13 4.62
C PHE A 9 -11.89 17.18 4.80
N GLU A 10 -12.87 17.30 3.90
CA GLU A 10 -13.96 16.34 3.75
C GLU A 10 -13.63 15.37 2.62
N ASP A 11 -13.43 14.10 2.96
CA ASP A 11 -12.90 13.10 2.03
C ASP A 11 -13.69 11.78 2.09
N GLY A 12 -14.77 11.74 1.29
CA GLY A 12 -15.63 10.57 1.21
C GLY A 12 -14.95 9.34 0.62
N GLU A 13 -13.90 9.49 -0.20
CA GLU A 13 -13.19 8.33 -0.75
C GLU A 13 -12.21 7.74 0.27
N LEU A 14 -11.55 8.59 1.07
CA LEU A 14 -10.76 8.09 2.19
C LEU A 14 -11.65 7.37 3.22
N TRP A 15 -12.87 7.86 3.47
CA TRP A 15 -13.82 7.18 4.35
C TRP A 15 -14.17 5.77 3.84
N LYS A 16 -14.55 5.61 2.56
CA LYS A 16 -14.80 4.27 1.98
C LYS A 16 -13.56 3.38 2.02
N LEU A 17 -12.38 3.95 1.77
CA LEU A 17 -11.12 3.22 1.89
C LEU A 17 -10.91 2.72 3.31
N ARG A 18 -11.12 3.56 4.34
CA ARG A 18 -11.01 3.16 5.75
C ARG A 18 -11.91 1.98 6.06
N GLU A 19 -13.18 2.00 5.65
CA GLU A 19 -14.10 0.86 5.86
C GLU A 19 -13.57 -0.43 5.21
N MET A 20 -13.05 -0.35 3.98
CA MET A 20 -12.44 -1.51 3.31
C MET A 20 -11.20 -2.01 4.05
N LEU A 21 -10.31 -1.10 4.49
CA LEU A 21 -9.09 -1.47 5.20
C LEU A 21 -9.39 -2.09 6.57
N ASP A 22 -10.41 -1.61 7.28
CA ASP A 22 -10.86 -2.21 8.55
C ASP A 22 -11.34 -3.65 8.36
N LEU A 23 -12.09 -3.92 7.28
CA LEU A 23 -12.51 -5.28 6.92
C LEU A 23 -11.32 -6.19 6.60
N LEU A 24 -10.32 -5.67 5.89
CA LEU A 24 -9.11 -6.40 5.56
C LEU A 24 -8.23 -6.65 6.79
N ASP A 25 -8.07 -5.67 7.67
CA ASP A 25 -7.32 -5.81 8.93
C ASP A 25 -7.98 -6.83 9.86
N ALA A 26 -9.31 -6.90 9.90
CA ALA A 26 -10.03 -7.96 10.61
C ALA A 26 -9.71 -9.34 10.03
N LYS A 27 -9.59 -9.46 8.70
CA LYS A 27 -9.22 -10.73 8.03
C LYS A 27 -7.75 -11.10 8.20
N ILE A 28 -6.85 -10.14 8.16
CA ILE A 28 -5.43 -10.34 8.46
C ILE A 28 -5.27 -10.80 9.92
N SER A 29 -5.97 -10.15 10.85
CA SER A 29 -5.99 -10.55 12.26
C SER A 29 -6.54 -11.97 12.48
N GLU A 30 -7.59 -12.36 11.74
CA GLU A 30 -8.11 -13.73 11.75
C GLU A 30 -7.04 -14.73 11.30
N VAL A 31 -6.35 -14.45 10.19
CA VAL A 31 -5.27 -15.30 9.66
C VAL A 31 -4.11 -15.40 10.64
N ASN A 32 -3.67 -14.29 11.24
CA ASN A 32 -2.57 -14.30 12.22
C ASN A 32 -2.88 -15.19 13.43
N ARG A 33 -4.11 -15.16 13.95
CA ARG A 33 -4.54 -16.06 15.04
C ARG A 33 -4.57 -17.54 14.64
N LEU A 34 -4.77 -17.84 13.36
CA LEU A 34 -4.68 -19.21 12.84
C LEU A 34 -3.22 -19.64 12.72
N ILE A 35 -2.34 -18.76 12.24
CA ILE A 35 -0.89 -18.98 12.16
C ILE A 35 -0.32 -19.31 13.54
N GLU A 36 -0.69 -18.56 14.57
CA GLU A 36 -0.26 -18.80 15.97
C GLU A 36 -0.63 -20.20 16.51
N LYS A 37 -1.67 -20.83 15.94
CA LYS A 37 -2.16 -22.16 16.35
C LYS A 37 -1.68 -23.28 15.43
N SER A 38 -1.08 -22.93 14.30
CA SER A 38 -0.66 -23.87 13.27
C SER A 38 0.72 -24.44 13.60
N SER A 39 0.93 -25.71 13.27
CA SER A 39 2.28 -26.31 13.30
C SER A 39 3.05 -26.10 12.00
N ASP A 40 2.35 -25.77 10.90
CA ASP A 40 2.92 -25.57 9.57
C ASP A 40 2.03 -24.60 8.75
N PRO A 41 2.09 -23.29 9.06
CA PRO A 41 1.19 -22.30 8.46
C PRO A 41 1.38 -22.12 6.95
N ASP A 42 2.59 -22.39 6.44
CA ASP A 42 2.89 -22.31 5.01
C ASP A 42 2.20 -23.45 4.25
N SER A 43 2.37 -24.71 4.69
CA SER A 43 1.70 -25.85 4.03
C SER A 43 0.18 -25.80 4.15
N GLU A 44 -0.35 -25.15 5.19
CA GLU A 44 -1.78 -24.90 5.37
C GLU A 44 -2.31 -23.72 4.53
N GLY A 45 -1.43 -23.00 3.82
CA GLY A 45 -1.77 -21.86 2.96
C GLY A 45 -2.20 -20.60 3.72
N LEU A 46 -1.89 -20.50 5.02
CA LEU A 46 -2.27 -19.37 5.86
C LEU A 46 -1.46 -18.12 5.50
N CYS A 47 -0.16 -18.27 5.25
CA CYS A 47 0.71 -17.16 4.87
C CYS A 47 0.31 -16.58 3.50
N ASP A 48 0.07 -17.43 2.49
CA ASP A 48 -0.47 -17.00 1.19
C ASP A 48 -1.80 -16.28 1.32
N ARG A 49 -2.69 -16.76 2.19
CA ARG A 49 -3.99 -16.12 2.45
C ARG A 49 -3.82 -14.73 3.09
N GLY A 50 -2.88 -14.57 4.02
CA GLY A 50 -2.55 -13.27 4.61
C GLY A 50 -2.00 -12.28 3.56
N GLU A 51 -1.01 -12.73 2.79
CA GLU A 51 -0.41 -11.96 1.70
C GLU A 51 -1.45 -11.51 0.66
N TYR A 52 -2.42 -12.38 0.36
CA TYR A 52 -3.52 -12.06 -0.55
C TYR A 52 -4.35 -10.87 -0.06
N PHE A 53 -4.80 -10.87 1.21
CA PHE A 53 -5.58 -9.76 1.76
C PHE A 53 -4.78 -8.46 1.81
N ILE A 54 -3.49 -8.55 2.14
CA ILE A 54 -2.59 -7.39 2.15
C ILE A 54 -2.44 -6.81 0.74
N GLY A 55 -2.28 -7.65 -0.27
CA GLY A 55 -2.24 -7.18 -1.66
C GLY A 55 -3.51 -6.48 -2.12
N VAL A 56 -4.68 -7.00 -1.74
CA VAL A 56 -5.98 -6.32 -1.99
C VAL A 56 -6.01 -4.94 -1.33
N GLY A 57 -5.52 -4.82 -0.10
CA GLY A 57 -5.44 -3.55 0.62
C GLY A 57 -4.57 -2.51 -0.11
N PHE A 58 -3.39 -2.90 -0.58
CA PHE A 58 -2.53 -2.02 -1.37
C PHE A 58 -3.20 -1.57 -2.68
N VAL A 59 -3.93 -2.45 -3.36
CA VAL A 59 -4.69 -2.09 -4.58
C VAL A 59 -5.82 -1.11 -4.26
N ALA A 60 -6.56 -1.32 -3.17
CA ALA A 60 -7.60 -0.40 -2.72
C ALA A 60 -7.03 1.00 -2.42
N ILE A 61 -5.87 1.06 -1.76
CA ILE A 61 -5.16 2.33 -1.53
C ILE A 61 -4.73 2.95 -2.86
N GLN A 62 -4.18 2.18 -3.79
CA GLN A 62 -3.78 2.70 -5.11
C GLN A 62 -4.97 3.30 -5.87
N GLN A 63 -6.17 2.73 -5.75
CA GLN A 63 -7.38 3.30 -6.34
C GLN A 63 -7.70 4.67 -5.73
N TYR A 64 -7.69 4.80 -4.40
CA TYR A 64 -7.87 6.08 -3.71
C TYR A 64 -6.83 7.13 -4.15
N LEU A 65 -5.56 6.74 -4.32
CA LEU A 65 -4.51 7.66 -4.81
C LEU A 65 -4.87 8.23 -6.19
N VAL A 66 -5.36 7.38 -7.11
CA VAL A 66 -5.77 7.80 -8.46
C VAL A 66 -6.98 8.73 -8.40
N GLU A 67 -7.99 8.39 -7.61
CA GLU A 67 -9.21 9.19 -7.44
C GLU A 67 -8.94 10.55 -6.80
N THR A 68 -7.91 10.63 -5.95
CA THR A 68 -7.51 11.87 -5.28
C THR A 68 -6.86 12.85 -6.26
N ILE A 69 -6.03 12.36 -7.19
CA ILE A 69 -5.26 13.23 -8.09
C ILE A 69 -5.96 13.57 -9.41
N ILE A 70 -7.04 12.88 -9.77
CA ILE A 70 -7.67 13.02 -11.10
C ILE A 70 -8.08 14.46 -11.45
N ASN A 71 -8.43 15.27 -10.44
CA ASN A 71 -8.89 16.65 -10.60
C ASN A 71 -7.89 17.68 -10.08
N THR A 72 -6.65 17.29 -9.75
CA THR A 72 -5.64 18.21 -9.19
C THR A 72 -4.70 18.79 -10.24
N GLY A 73 -4.74 18.28 -11.47
CA GLY A 73 -3.82 18.65 -12.54
C GLY A 73 -2.41 18.06 -12.42
N LEU A 74 -2.09 17.41 -11.28
CA LEU A 74 -0.80 16.77 -11.07
C LEU A 74 -0.72 15.44 -11.81
N SER A 75 0.44 15.16 -12.40
CA SER A 75 0.73 13.81 -12.89
C SER A 75 0.93 12.83 -11.73
N LYS A 76 0.77 11.53 -11.99
CA LYS A 76 1.12 10.47 -11.03
C LYS A 76 2.57 10.60 -10.54
N SER A 77 3.48 10.97 -11.44
CA SER A 77 4.90 11.11 -11.09
C SER A 77 5.14 12.27 -10.13
N GLU A 78 4.43 13.38 -10.28
CA GLU A 78 4.55 14.51 -9.34
C GLU A 78 3.89 14.16 -8.02
N ALA A 79 2.63 13.72 -8.05
CA ALA A 79 1.85 13.47 -6.85
C ALA A 79 2.42 12.34 -5.99
N TYR A 80 2.95 11.26 -6.59
CA TYR A 80 3.45 10.13 -5.81
C TYR A 80 4.81 10.42 -5.18
N ASN A 81 5.48 11.52 -5.55
CA ASN A 81 6.71 12.00 -4.90
C ASN A 81 6.44 13.03 -3.78
N LEU A 82 5.18 13.20 -3.36
CA LEU A 82 4.79 14.03 -2.21
C LEU A 82 4.53 13.17 -0.96
N GLY A 83 4.36 13.83 0.18
CA GLY A 83 4.03 13.19 1.45
C GLY A 83 5.24 12.71 2.23
N PRO A 84 5.01 11.93 3.30
CA PRO A 84 6.07 11.41 4.15
C PRO A 84 7.07 10.52 3.39
N GLU A 85 8.35 10.73 3.67
CA GLU A 85 9.41 9.82 3.25
C GLU A 85 9.36 8.51 4.05
N HIS A 86 9.76 7.42 3.41
CA HIS A 86 9.95 6.14 4.05
C HIS A 86 11.44 5.81 4.10
N SER A 87 11.84 5.09 5.13
CA SER A 87 13.22 4.65 5.37
C SER A 87 13.89 3.85 4.23
N PHE A 88 13.14 3.34 3.24
CA PHE A 88 13.70 2.61 2.10
C PHE A 88 14.28 3.54 1.02
N GLY A 89 14.03 4.85 1.13
CA GLY A 89 14.41 5.85 0.14
C GLY A 89 13.29 6.15 -0.85
N GLY A 90 12.67 7.31 -0.71
CA GLY A 90 11.49 7.75 -1.48
C GLY A 90 10.28 7.94 -0.57
N THR A 91 9.13 8.26 -1.16
CA THR A 91 7.90 8.50 -0.39
C THR A 91 7.16 7.20 -0.10
N SER A 92 6.46 7.17 1.03
CA SER A 92 5.59 6.06 1.42
C SER A 92 4.52 5.76 0.35
N VAL A 93 3.94 6.79 -0.27
CA VAL A 93 2.92 6.64 -1.31
C VAL A 93 3.48 5.98 -2.57
N SER A 94 4.71 6.33 -2.97
CA SER A 94 5.36 5.67 -4.10
C SER A 94 5.64 4.19 -3.83
N LEU A 95 5.98 3.82 -2.59
CA LEU A 95 6.14 2.42 -2.18
C LEU A 95 4.82 1.65 -2.18
N ILE A 96 3.78 2.23 -1.59
CA ILE A 96 2.43 1.65 -1.56
C ILE A 96 1.93 1.37 -2.98
N SER A 97 2.11 2.31 -3.91
CA SER A 97 1.74 2.09 -5.31
C SER A 97 2.57 0.98 -5.96
N SER A 98 3.84 0.82 -5.59
CA SER A 98 4.65 -0.32 -6.04
C SER A 98 4.16 -1.64 -5.47
N CYS A 99 3.72 -1.69 -4.21
CA CYS A 99 3.14 -2.89 -3.60
C CYS A 99 1.86 -3.34 -4.31
N ALA A 100 0.99 -2.39 -4.68
CA ALA A 100 -0.19 -2.68 -5.49
C ALA A 100 0.18 -3.25 -6.87
N ASN A 101 1.22 -2.71 -7.50
CA ASN A 101 1.71 -3.21 -8.78
C ASN A 101 2.37 -4.58 -8.65
N TRP A 102 3.08 -4.83 -7.55
CA TRP A 102 3.65 -6.13 -7.23
C TRP A 102 2.53 -7.17 -7.19
N TRP A 103 1.51 -6.96 -6.36
CA TRP A 103 0.41 -7.93 -6.23
C TRP A 103 -0.29 -8.24 -7.57
N LYS A 104 -0.52 -7.24 -8.41
CA LYS A 104 -1.18 -7.42 -9.71
C LYS A 104 -0.35 -8.19 -10.74
N HIS A 105 0.98 -8.06 -10.70
CA HIS A 105 1.85 -8.47 -11.80
C HIS A 105 2.89 -9.52 -11.42
N GLU A 106 3.12 -9.78 -10.14
CA GLU A 106 4.08 -10.79 -9.67
C GLU A 106 3.86 -12.19 -10.30
N PRO A 107 2.60 -12.66 -10.50
CA PRO A 107 2.38 -13.94 -11.18
C PRO A 107 2.92 -14.00 -12.62
N GLU A 108 3.10 -12.86 -13.27
CA GLU A 108 3.66 -12.77 -14.63
C GLU A 108 5.19 -13.02 -14.64
N TRP A 109 5.86 -12.82 -13.51
CA TRP A 109 7.32 -12.76 -13.42
C TRP A 109 7.99 -14.12 -13.24
N TRP A 110 7.26 -15.11 -12.72
CA TRP A 110 7.76 -16.47 -12.51
C TRP A 110 7.64 -17.36 -13.76
N GLY A 111 7.15 -16.80 -14.87
CA GLY A 111 7.14 -17.48 -16.15
C GLY A 111 8.53 -17.58 -16.79
N PRO A 112 8.67 -18.33 -17.90
CA PRO A 112 9.96 -18.52 -18.60
C PRO A 112 10.64 -17.24 -19.09
N ARG A 113 9.88 -16.14 -19.18
CA ARG A 113 10.37 -14.83 -19.63
C ARG A 113 10.96 -13.97 -18.50
N GLY A 114 10.77 -14.37 -17.24
CA GLY A 114 11.20 -13.60 -16.08
C GLY A 114 10.47 -12.26 -15.94
N ILE A 115 11.04 -11.38 -15.12
CA ILE A 115 10.50 -10.05 -14.84
C ILE A 115 10.63 -9.15 -16.09
N PRO A 116 9.52 -8.59 -16.62
CA PRO A 116 9.57 -7.67 -17.75
C PRO A 116 10.22 -6.33 -17.36
N LYS A 117 10.72 -5.57 -18.35
CA LYS A 117 11.32 -4.25 -18.12
C LYS A 117 10.42 -3.28 -17.35
N SER A 118 9.10 -3.35 -17.58
CA SER A 118 8.09 -2.57 -16.86
C SER A 118 7.92 -2.98 -15.39
N GLY A 119 8.19 -4.24 -15.05
CA GLY A 119 8.09 -4.78 -13.69
C GLY A 119 9.35 -4.59 -12.85
N LYS A 120 10.52 -4.44 -13.49
CA LYS A 120 11.83 -4.42 -12.83
C LYS A 120 11.93 -3.39 -11.69
N ALA A 121 11.49 -2.15 -11.91
CA ALA A 121 11.52 -1.11 -10.89
C ALA A 121 10.61 -1.43 -9.68
N THR A 122 9.46 -2.07 -9.94
CA THR A 122 8.55 -2.53 -8.86
C THR A 122 9.21 -3.66 -8.08
N PHE A 123 9.78 -4.63 -8.79
CA PHE A 123 10.45 -5.77 -8.18
C PHE A 123 11.60 -5.32 -7.27
N GLU A 124 12.51 -4.49 -7.80
CA GLU A 124 13.67 -3.98 -7.05
C GLU A 124 13.22 -3.21 -5.80
N ARG A 125 12.23 -2.32 -5.95
CA ARG A 125 11.76 -1.48 -4.85
C ARG A 125 11.12 -2.28 -3.71
N VAL A 126 10.23 -3.21 -4.04
CA VAL A 126 9.50 -3.98 -3.02
C VAL A 126 10.42 -5.02 -2.38
N SER A 127 11.31 -5.65 -3.17
CA SER A 127 12.25 -6.64 -2.66
C SER A 127 13.38 -6.03 -1.81
N SER A 128 13.64 -4.73 -1.91
CA SER A 128 14.71 -4.08 -1.15
C SER A 128 14.27 -3.51 0.20
N VAL A 129 12.98 -3.58 0.54
CA VAL A 129 12.49 -3.02 1.81
C VAL A 129 12.94 -3.84 3.01
N THR A 130 13.07 -5.17 2.85
CA THR A 130 13.54 -6.07 3.90
C THR A 130 14.46 -7.14 3.31
N ASP A 131 15.28 -7.76 4.16
CA ASP A 131 16.15 -8.87 3.74
C ASP A 131 15.39 -10.19 3.47
N SER A 132 14.08 -10.23 3.71
CA SER A 132 13.26 -11.42 3.43
C SER A 132 12.95 -11.54 1.94
N HIS A 133 12.83 -12.78 1.47
CA HIS A 133 12.52 -13.12 0.08
C HIS A 133 11.12 -13.74 -0.09
N THR A 134 10.35 -13.86 0.99
CA THR A 134 9.00 -14.43 0.99
C THR A 134 8.01 -13.46 1.62
N TYR A 135 6.79 -13.42 1.07
CA TYR A 135 5.68 -12.58 1.56
C TYR A 135 6.02 -11.09 1.61
N GLN A 136 6.42 -10.54 0.46
CA GLN A 136 7.00 -9.20 0.37
C GLN A 136 6.04 -8.09 0.72
N LEU A 137 4.74 -8.26 0.46
CA LEU A 137 3.74 -7.27 0.81
C LEU A 137 3.54 -7.24 2.32
N SER A 138 3.54 -8.39 2.99
CA SER A 138 3.54 -8.48 4.46
C SER A 138 4.77 -7.79 5.06
N ASN A 139 5.95 -8.04 4.50
CA ASN A 139 7.19 -7.42 4.96
C ASN A 139 7.16 -5.89 4.83
N VAL A 140 6.62 -5.37 3.72
CA VAL A 140 6.43 -3.92 3.54
C VAL A 140 5.35 -3.38 4.47
N LEU A 141 4.22 -4.07 4.65
CA LEU A 141 3.18 -3.58 5.54
C LEU A 141 3.70 -3.41 6.97
N ALA A 142 4.49 -4.37 7.44
CA ALA A 142 5.11 -4.33 8.77
C ALA A 142 6.02 -3.11 8.99
N THR A 143 6.58 -2.49 7.94
CA THR A 143 7.44 -1.30 8.12
C THR A 143 6.66 -0.02 8.41
N PHE A 144 5.34 -0.03 8.23
CA PHE A 144 4.49 1.10 8.61
C PHE A 144 4.10 1.09 10.09
N SER A 145 4.37 0.01 10.83
CA SER A 145 4.13 -0.07 12.27
C SER A 145 5.43 -0.24 13.07
N GLU A 146 5.54 0.45 14.21
CA GLU A 146 6.70 0.33 15.10
C GLU A 146 6.84 -1.08 15.71
N ASP A 147 5.70 -1.70 16.02
CA ASP A 147 5.63 -3.06 16.58
C ASP A 147 5.59 -4.16 15.50
N LYS A 148 5.71 -3.77 14.22
CA LYS A 148 5.61 -4.65 13.05
C LYS A 148 4.26 -5.35 12.91
N ALA A 149 3.20 -4.81 13.49
CA ALA A 149 1.84 -5.29 13.26
C ALA A 149 1.46 -5.22 11.78
N LEU A 150 0.85 -6.29 11.28
CA LEU A 150 0.29 -6.34 9.93
C LEU A 150 -1.10 -5.70 9.95
N SER A 151 -1.14 -4.37 9.81
CA SER A 151 -2.39 -3.59 9.77
C SER A 151 -2.23 -2.33 8.94
N PHE A 152 -3.26 -2.02 8.17
CA PHE A 152 -3.34 -0.81 7.35
C PHE A 152 -3.71 0.45 8.12
N ILE A 153 -4.12 0.35 9.38
CA ILE A 153 -4.47 1.52 10.21
C ILE A 153 -3.33 2.55 10.26
N HIS A 154 -2.08 2.08 10.26
CA HIS A 154 -0.88 2.92 10.29
C HIS A 154 -0.56 3.60 8.95
N VAL A 155 -1.14 3.10 7.85
CA VAL A 155 -1.01 3.71 6.52
C VAL A 155 -1.93 4.92 6.38
N ILE A 156 -3.03 4.96 7.12
CA ILE A 156 -4.02 6.02 6.95
C ILE A 156 -3.48 7.44 7.24
N PRO A 157 -2.78 7.70 8.35
CA PRO A 157 -2.19 9.03 8.60
C PRO A 157 -1.22 9.48 7.49
N ILE A 158 -0.55 8.54 6.83
CA ILE A 158 0.33 8.81 5.70
C ILE A 158 -0.48 9.32 4.49
N LEU A 159 -1.63 8.68 4.22
CA LEU A 159 -2.52 9.08 3.13
C LEU A 159 -3.15 10.46 3.37
N GLU A 160 -3.49 10.77 4.62
CA GLU A 160 -3.99 12.09 5.01
C GLU A 160 -2.94 13.17 4.79
N LYS A 161 -1.72 12.95 5.29
CA LYS A 161 -0.61 13.88 5.10
C LYS A 161 -0.28 14.07 3.62
N TRP A 162 -0.25 12.98 2.85
CA TRP A 162 -0.03 13.04 1.42
C TRP A 162 -1.11 13.85 0.69
N ARG A 163 -2.39 13.67 1.04
CA ARG A 163 -3.50 14.44 0.46
C ARG A 163 -3.35 15.94 0.72
N GLU A 164 -2.94 16.32 1.92
CA GLU A 164 -2.67 17.72 2.25
C GLU A 164 -1.58 18.31 1.36
N ASP A 165 -0.49 17.56 1.15
CA ASP A 165 0.63 18.01 0.32
C ASP A 165 0.22 18.11 -1.15
N VAL A 166 -0.54 17.14 -1.66
CA VAL A 166 -1.16 17.20 -2.99
C VAL A 166 -2.03 18.44 -3.15
N TYR A 167 -2.88 18.73 -2.17
CA TYR A 167 -3.72 19.92 -2.19
C TYR A 167 -2.89 21.21 -2.21
N ALA A 168 -1.90 21.33 -1.33
CA ALA A 168 -1.03 22.51 -1.23
C ALA A 168 -0.25 22.78 -2.53
N VAL A 169 0.18 21.74 -3.23
CA VAL A 169 0.85 21.85 -4.54
C VAL A 169 -0.13 22.18 -5.65
N SER A 170 -1.30 21.53 -5.68
CA SER A 170 -2.32 21.76 -6.72
C SER A 170 -2.87 23.20 -6.73
N LYS A 171 -2.83 23.90 -5.60
CA LYS A 171 -3.23 25.31 -5.51
C LYS A 171 -2.19 26.29 -6.06
N LYS A 172 -0.96 25.84 -6.28
CA LYS A 172 0.15 26.66 -6.82
C LYS A 172 0.37 26.45 -8.32
N ALA A 173 -0.20 25.39 -8.89
CA ALA A 173 -0.16 25.06 -10.32
C ALA A 173 -1.24 25.82 -11.10
#